data_AF-A0A9P5Q869-F1
#
_entry.id   AF-A0A9P5Q869-F1
#
_cell.length_a   1.000
_cell.length_b   1.000
_cell.length_c   1.000
_cell.angle_alpha   90.00
_cell.angle_beta   90.00
_cell.angle_gamma   90.00
#
_symmetry.space_group_name_H-M   'P 1'
#
loop_
_entity.id
_entity.type
_entity.pdbx_description
1 polymer ?
#
loop_
_entity_poly.entity_id
_entity_poly.type
_entity_poly.pdbx_seq_one_letter_code
_entity_poly.pdbx_strand_id
1 'polypeptide(L)' 'PAKERYPLWKPKPDEYLPEEYKRIGVRIGDVGILNDSGGFDYLFNGCLPADHPVN' A
#
# COMPACT_ATOMS: atom_id res chain seq x y z
N PRO A 1 -5.57 15.36 -19.18
CA PRO A 1 -5.25 15.25 -17.73
C PRO A 1 -5.22 13.77 -17.31
N ALA A 2 -4.02 13.19 -17.17
CA ALA A 2 -3.81 11.75 -16.98
C ALA A 2 -3.12 11.43 -15.64
N LYS A 3 -3.31 12.25 -14.61
CA LYS A 3 -2.71 12.02 -13.28
C LYS A 3 -3.53 11.09 -12.37
N GLU A 4 -4.79 10.84 -12.71
CA GLU A 4 -5.74 10.03 -11.90
C GLU A 4 -5.68 8.52 -12.23
N ARG A 5 -4.81 8.09 -13.14
CA ARG A 5 -4.81 6.72 -13.69
C ARG A 5 -3.55 5.90 -13.39
N TYR A 6 -2.62 6.44 -12.61
CA TYR A 6 -1.41 5.73 -12.23
C TYR A 6 -1.50 5.28 -10.77
N PRO A 7 -1.56 3.97 -10.51
CA PRO A 7 -1.34 3.44 -9.18
C PRO A 7 -0.02 4.00 -8.63
N LEU A 8 0.01 4.35 -7.34
CA LEU A 8 1.24 4.78 -6.63
C LEU A 8 1.80 6.16 -7.03
N TRP A 9 1.01 7.05 -7.62
CA TRP A 9 1.44 8.43 -7.88
C TRP A 9 1.90 9.17 -6.60
N LYS A 10 1.38 8.75 -5.43
CA LYS A 10 1.88 9.13 -4.11
C LYS A 10 2.31 7.86 -3.35
N PRO A 11 3.59 7.47 -3.41
CA PRO A 11 4.07 6.24 -2.76
C PRO A 11 4.30 6.41 -1.25
N LYS A 12 3.95 7.56 -0.66
CA LYS A 12 4.15 7.77 0.77
C LYS A 12 3.17 6.89 1.55
N PRO A 13 3.68 6.01 2.43
CA PRO A 13 2.83 5.20 3.29
C PRO A 13 2.05 6.10 4.24
N ASP A 14 0.81 5.70 4.53
CA ASP A 14 0.00 6.36 5.53
C ASP A 14 0.68 6.30 6.91
N GLU A 15 0.53 7.36 7.70
CA GLU A 15 1.07 7.47 9.06
C GLU A 15 0.46 6.45 10.02
N TYR A 16 -0.66 5.83 9.67
CA TYR A 16 -1.30 4.79 10.47
C TYR A 16 -0.80 3.36 10.19
N LEU A 17 0.08 3.17 9.21
CA LEU A 17 0.59 1.84 8.86
C LEU A 17 1.63 1.32 9.86
N PRO A 18 1.79 0.00 10.00
CA PRO A 18 2.87 -0.59 10.79
C PRO A 18 4.23 -0.05 10.37
N GLU A 19 5.13 0.14 11.35
CA GLU A 19 6.46 0.74 11.12
C GLU A 19 7.26 -0.02 10.04
N GLU A 20 7.11 -1.33 10.00
CA GLU A 20 7.72 -2.19 8.98
C GLU A 20 7.23 -1.84 7.57
N TYR A 21 5.92 -1.62 7.41
CA TYR A 21 5.32 -1.25 6.13
C TYR A 21 5.71 0.18 5.73
N LYS A 22 5.83 1.10 6.69
CA LYS A 22 6.30 2.48 6.43
C LYS A 22 7.72 2.54 5.90
N ARG A 23 8.60 1.64 6.37
CA ARG A 23 10.00 1.57 5.93
C ARG A 23 10.17 1.01 4.52
N ILE A 24 9.34 0.03 4.16
CA ILE A 24 9.46 -0.71 2.88
C ILE A 24 8.62 -0.02 1.78
N GLY A 25 7.45 0.52 2.14
CA GLY A 25 6.47 1.02 1.20
C GLY A 25 5.72 -0.12 0.49
N VAL A 26 5.07 0.21 -0.62
CA VAL A 26 4.32 -0.76 -1.43
C VAL A 26 5.28 -1.72 -2.14
N ARG A 27 4.92 -3.00 -2.11
CA ARG A 27 5.70 -4.13 -2.64
C ARG A 27 4.80 -5.10 -3.41
N ILE A 28 5.43 -5.99 -4.17
CA ILE A 28 4.72 -7.06 -4.88
C ILE A 28 3.95 -7.92 -3.87
N GLY A 29 2.70 -8.24 -4.22
CA GLY A 29 1.79 -9.02 -3.39
C GLY A 29 0.88 -8.18 -2.50
N ASP A 30 1.10 -6.86 -2.38
CA ASP A 30 0.22 -5.99 -1.62
C ASP A 30 -1.16 -5.88 -2.29
N VAL A 31 -2.18 -6.10 -1.48
CA VAL A 31 -3.59 -5.91 -1.83
C VAL A 31 -4.07 -4.68 -1.08
N GLY A 32 -4.69 -3.75 -1.80
CA GLY A 32 -5.16 -2.50 -1.25
C GLY A 32 -6.17 -1.80 -2.16
N ILE A 33 -6.78 -0.75 -1.64
CA ILE A 33 -7.79 0.06 -2.34
C ILE A 33 -7.11 1.30 -2.92
N LEU A 34 -7.31 1.53 -4.22
CA LEU A 34 -6.92 2.79 -4.85
C LEU A 34 -8.05 3.81 -4.65
N ASN A 35 -7.75 4.91 -3.96
CA ASN A 35 -8.73 5.98 -3.77
C ASN A 35 -8.66 7.03 -4.89
N ASP A 36 -9.71 7.84 -5.04
CA ASP A 36 -9.84 8.84 -6.10
C ASP A 36 -8.75 9.93 -6.06
N SER A 37 -8.01 10.05 -4.94
CA SER A 37 -6.88 10.96 -4.79
C SER A 37 -5.53 10.36 -5.24
N GLY A 38 -5.55 9.12 -5.74
CA GLY A 38 -4.37 8.37 -6.16
C GLY A 38 -3.55 7.78 -5.01
N GLY A 39 -4.14 7.69 -3.82
CA GLY A 39 -3.59 6.97 -2.67
C GLY A 39 -3.86 5.47 -2.74
N PHE A 40 -3.09 4.70 -1.96
CA PHE A 40 -3.20 3.26 -1.86
C PHE A 40 -3.37 2.86 -0.39
N ASP A 41 -4.58 2.42 -0.05
CA ASP A 41 -4.94 2.01 1.30
C ASP A 41 -4.69 0.50 1.42
N TYR A 42 -3.63 0.14 2.15
CA TYR A 42 -3.17 -1.23 2.29
C TYR A 42 -4.14 -2.09 3.12
N LEU A 43 -4.35 -3.35 2.70
CA LEU A 43 -5.17 -4.33 3.41
C LEU A 43 -4.34 -5.50 3.95
N PHE A 44 -3.61 -6.19 3.07
CA PHE A 44 -2.74 -7.32 3.40
C PHE A 44 -1.80 -7.62 2.22
N ASN A 45 -0.79 -8.46 2.42
CA ASN A 45 0.10 -8.97 1.37
C ASN A 45 -0.13 -10.47 1.14
N GLY A 46 -0.55 -10.84 -0.07
CA GLY A 46 -0.85 -12.24 -0.43
C GLY A 46 0.39 -13.13 -0.62
N CYS A 47 1.58 -12.54 -0.68
CA CYS A 47 2.86 -13.26 -0.71
C CYS A 47 3.45 -13.50 0.69
N LEU A 48 2.82 -12.96 1.75
CA LEU A 48 3.25 -13.16 3.13
C LEU A 48 2.34 -14.16 3.86
N PRO A 49 2.87 -14.85 4.89
CA PRO A 49 2.06 -15.67 5.78
C PRO A 49 0.92 -14.87 6.43
N ALA A 50 -0.19 -15.55 6.75
CA ALA A 50 -1.34 -14.91 7.40
C ALA A 50 -1.02 -14.37 8.81
N ASP A 51 0.02 -14.88 9.46
CA ASP A 51 0.53 -14.48 10.77
C ASP A 51 1.68 -13.47 10.69
N HIS A 52 2.02 -12.97 9.49
CA HIS A 52 3.05 -11.96 9.35
C HIS A 52 2.63 -10.66 10.07
N PRO A 53 3.53 -9.95 10.78
CA PRO A 53 3.24 -8.70 11.50
C PRO A 53 2.59 -7.55 10.71
N VAL A 54 2.49 -7.69 9.38
CA VAL A 54 1.94 -6.68 8.49
C VAL A 54 0.64 -7.15 7.83
N ASN A 55 0.27 -8.42 7.97
CA ASN A 55 -0.98 -8.99 7.45
C ASN A 55 -2.09 -8.97 8.52
#